data_AF-A0A329Y2B1-F1
#
_entry.id   AF-A0A329Y2B1-F1
#
_cell.length_a   1.000
_cell.length_b   1.000
_cell.length_c   1.000
_cell.angle_alpha   90.00
_cell.angle_beta   90.00
_cell.angle_gamma   90.00
#
_symmetry.space_group_name_H-M   'P 1'
#
loop_
_entity.id
_entity.type
_entity.pdbx_description
1 polymer ?
#
loop_
_entity_poly.entity_id
_entity_poly.type
_entity_poly.pdbx_seq_one_letter_code
_entity_poly.pdbx_strand_id
1 'polypeptide(L)'
;MTIVIAKFEFFLRTTPGGTLTQHRVMADAELTKLGEATSADGKQWVNVEDKGTQGWTRSDNVRDSALARTIGETELAAVSVAVAKDLQTNAGYLLAVAHVESRDDWRNGIITANPDNSGACAPYRFTVDGWKSIADSDRGRELGLREAGANFPDQQCLAVGLESVLDADALTKGLGRFITTLDLYLAHVFGTEAAIALREPSAQEKTLSDIFGKLGLSANLLDGRELLTMNQGGNANVSLFLERCRTSLQAGLERAVKLLRDFPVELPEDSDASFNDIPADFKGVVIKVEPDDIDALARLCSAEVGVFKQFGEQVLADGVGAVVDTVFNRVVDDSSEFENTIQAVIEEKSQFTPISETPNKTWRELPPSTEVSAIVDAHLRRRASGGSSLILGAMHFFNPHSSSPSWGQQVQAHPTFVAGNPETNFVHYHGFPTKGGGSYKPPGPYIIFHAGKGHAFDGDGSALAAVAVPTNDSDVIKLLREYIAANKIRFQPPKDKLRGMLLGTGPGTATPSLRRLVLHLAGVVDTFIEISSIVRPGGGSFHQSGQAVDIGNEDIASSLLPKVAIQSIVDQFKIDEIIFDSRKIGEKTNRFNFNGGKPFSYDEATINQHGNHIHFAVV
;
A
#
# COMPACT_ATOMS: atom_id res chain seq x y z
N MET A 1 20.96 -42.19 8.48
CA MET A 1 21.30 -41.22 9.53
C MET A 1 20.33 -40.06 9.39
N THR A 2 19.66 -39.69 10.47
CA THR A 2 18.80 -38.50 10.50
C THR A 2 19.62 -37.35 11.05
N ILE A 3 19.69 -36.22 10.36
CA ILE A 3 20.37 -35.03 10.86
C ILE A 3 19.33 -34.18 11.62
N VAL A 4 19.74 -33.65 12.77
CA VAL A 4 18.95 -32.69 13.54
C VAL A 4 19.79 -31.45 13.81
N ILE A 5 19.16 -30.31 13.98
CA ILE A 5 19.82 -29.02 14.21
C ILE A 5 19.54 -28.57 15.62
N ALA A 6 20.59 -28.18 16.36
CA ALA A 6 20.43 -27.57 17.68
C ALA A 6 19.68 -26.24 17.59
N LYS A 7 18.60 -26.04 18.35
CA LYS A 7 17.82 -24.78 18.32
C LYS A 7 18.49 -23.65 19.10
N PHE A 8 19.25 -24.01 20.12
CA PHE A 8 19.99 -23.10 20.98
C PHE A 8 21.17 -23.87 21.57
N GLU A 9 22.02 -23.16 22.30
CA GLU A 9 23.20 -23.74 22.90
C GLU A 9 22.89 -24.60 24.13
N PHE A 10 23.50 -25.79 24.23
CA PHE A 10 23.31 -26.67 25.38
C PHE A 10 24.50 -27.59 25.62
N PHE A 11 24.54 -28.19 26.82
CA PHE A 11 25.47 -29.26 27.14
C PHE A 11 24.80 -30.63 26.96
N LEU A 12 25.55 -31.58 26.41
CA LEU A 12 25.08 -32.97 26.30
C LEU A 12 25.00 -33.64 27.68
N ARG A 13 24.25 -34.73 27.78
CA ARG A 13 24.20 -35.60 28.96
C ARG A 13 24.73 -36.99 28.66
N THR A 14 25.29 -37.63 29.68
CA THR A 14 25.83 -39.01 29.58
C THR A 14 24.75 -40.05 29.31
N THR A 15 23.54 -39.84 29.83
CA THR A 15 22.35 -40.69 29.68
C THR A 15 21.08 -39.82 29.65
N PRO A 16 19.91 -40.34 29.25
CA PRO A 16 18.64 -39.60 29.33
C PRO A 16 18.37 -39.10 30.76
N GLY A 17 18.40 -37.78 30.97
CA GLY A 17 18.27 -37.16 32.31
C GLY A 17 19.51 -37.24 33.21
N GLY A 18 20.61 -37.83 32.74
CA GLY A 18 21.87 -38.00 33.47
C GLY A 18 22.68 -36.72 33.68
N THR A 19 23.93 -36.83 34.11
CA THR A 19 24.80 -35.65 34.36
C THR A 19 25.19 -34.93 33.07
N LEU A 20 25.34 -33.60 33.14
CA LEU A 20 25.89 -32.81 32.03
C LEU A 20 27.34 -33.23 31.75
N THR A 21 27.70 -33.31 30.47
CA THR A 21 29.09 -33.43 30.02
C THR A 21 29.72 -32.05 29.90
N GLN A 22 31.03 -32.01 29.62
CA GLN A 22 31.72 -30.75 29.28
C GLN A 22 31.54 -30.37 27.80
N HIS A 23 30.92 -31.23 26.99
CA HIS A 23 30.74 -30.98 25.56
C HIS A 23 29.56 -30.03 25.34
N ARG A 24 29.89 -28.84 24.84
CA ARG A 24 28.95 -27.77 24.55
C ARG A 24 28.59 -27.81 23.06
N VAL A 25 27.32 -28.01 22.78
CA VAL A 25 26.74 -27.97 21.44
C VAL A 25 26.28 -26.53 21.20
N MET A 26 26.81 -25.92 20.14
CA MET A 26 26.42 -24.58 19.73
C MET A 26 25.02 -24.58 19.10
N ALA A 27 24.33 -23.45 19.18
CA ALA A 27 23.12 -23.24 18.39
C ALA A 27 23.40 -23.49 16.89
N ASP A 28 22.43 -24.08 16.20
CA ASP A 28 22.46 -24.47 14.80
C ASP A 28 23.52 -25.49 14.38
N ALA A 29 24.20 -26.13 15.35
CA ALA A 29 25.06 -27.26 15.04
C ALA A 29 24.23 -28.41 14.43
N GLU A 30 24.67 -28.92 13.28
CA GLU A 30 24.15 -30.17 12.71
C GLU A 30 24.66 -31.35 13.53
N LEU A 31 23.72 -32.15 14.02
CA LEU A 31 23.98 -33.30 14.86
C LEU A 31 23.44 -34.54 14.17
N THR A 32 24.16 -35.65 14.32
CA THR A 32 23.64 -36.94 13.87
C THR A 32 22.74 -37.51 14.94
N LYS A 33 21.44 -37.66 14.64
CA LYS A 33 20.49 -38.34 15.53
C LYS A 33 20.73 -39.85 15.48
N LEU A 34 21.11 -40.40 16.63
CA LEU A 34 21.43 -41.81 16.82
C LEU A 34 20.27 -42.62 17.41
N GLY A 35 19.31 -41.97 18.06
CA GLY A 35 18.15 -42.63 18.64
C GLY A 35 17.35 -41.75 19.59
N GLU A 36 16.32 -42.33 20.20
CA GLU A 36 15.44 -41.65 21.16
C GLU A 36 15.19 -42.55 22.37
N ALA A 37 14.94 -41.93 23.53
CA ALA A 37 14.57 -42.64 24.74
C ALA A 37 13.66 -41.76 25.61
N THR A 38 12.87 -42.42 26.46
CA THR A 38 12.09 -41.75 27.50
C THR A 38 12.75 -42.01 28.85
N SER A 39 13.07 -40.95 29.61
CA SER A 39 13.62 -41.09 30.95
C SER A 39 12.53 -41.49 31.96
N ALA A 40 12.95 -41.89 33.18
CA ALA A 40 12.03 -42.33 34.24
C ALA A 40 10.98 -41.27 34.64
N ASP A 41 11.24 -39.99 34.39
CA ASP A 41 10.30 -38.87 34.61
C ASP A 41 9.36 -38.60 33.40
N GLY A 42 9.29 -39.51 32.43
CA GLY A 42 8.38 -39.43 31.27
C GLY A 42 8.82 -38.46 30.18
N LYS A 43 10.03 -37.89 30.29
CA LYS A 43 10.56 -36.91 29.35
C LYS A 43 11.23 -37.59 28.15
N GLN A 44 10.95 -37.11 26.94
CA GLN A 44 11.66 -37.54 25.74
C GLN A 44 13.06 -36.93 25.64
N TRP A 45 14.01 -37.75 25.18
CA TRP A 45 15.41 -37.42 24.95
C TRP A 45 15.86 -37.95 23.59
N VAL A 46 16.73 -37.18 22.94
CA VAL A 46 17.32 -37.50 21.65
C VAL A 46 18.81 -37.75 21.86
N ASN A 47 19.28 -38.90 21.39
CA ASN A 47 20.70 -39.24 21.34
C ASN A 47 21.29 -38.63 20.07
N VAL A 48 22.32 -37.81 20.25
CA VAL A 48 22.95 -37.04 19.18
C VAL A 48 24.47 -37.20 19.23
N GLU A 49 25.08 -37.12 18.05
CA GLU A 49 26.54 -37.03 17.89
C GLU A 49 26.92 -35.67 17.31
N ASP A 50 27.85 -34.98 17.97
CA ASP A 50 28.47 -33.74 17.52
C ASP A 50 29.99 -33.94 17.45
N LYS A 51 30.55 -33.91 16.23
CA LYS A 51 32.01 -34.02 15.98
C LYS A 51 32.66 -35.21 16.70
N GLY A 52 32.03 -36.39 16.63
CA GLY A 52 32.52 -37.61 17.28
C GLY A 52 32.23 -37.71 18.78
N THR A 53 31.57 -36.72 19.38
CA THR A 53 31.13 -36.76 20.78
C THR A 53 29.64 -37.08 20.85
N GLN A 54 29.32 -38.22 21.45
CA GLN A 54 27.95 -38.68 21.64
C GLN A 54 27.37 -38.21 22.97
N GLY A 55 26.07 -37.87 22.98
CA GLY A 55 25.34 -37.65 24.21
C GLY A 55 23.86 -37.41 24.01
N TRP A 56 23.16 -37.09 25.10
CA TRP A 56 21.71 -36.94 25.14
C TRP A 56 21.29 -35.50 25.35
N THR A 57 20.26 -35.07 24.62
CA THR A 57 19.64 -33.74 24.74
C THR A 57 18.11 -33.87 24.77
N ARG A 58 17.41 -32.82 25.21
CA ARG A 58 15.94 -32.79 25.17
C ARG A 58 15.49 -32.69 23.72
N SER A 59 14.39 -33.36 23.37
CA SER A 59 13.74 -33.20 22.04
C SER A 59 13.51 -31.74 21.69
N ASP A 60 13.16 -30.93 22.69
CA ASP A 60 12.87 -29.51 22.52
C ASP A 60 14.11 -28.69 22.09
N ASN A 61 15.32 -29.19 22.39
CA ASN A 61 16.59 -28.53 22.07
C ASN A 61 17.02 -28.74 20.61
N VAL A 62 16.38 -29.66 19.88
CA VAL A 62 16.74 -30.03 18.50
C VAL A 62 15.52 -29.94 17.58
N ARG A 63 15.75 -29.68 16.29
CA ARG A 63 14.74 -29.71 15.22
C ARG A 63 15.21 -30.63 14.11
N ASP A 64 14.31 -31.36 13.45
CA ASP A 64 14.68 -32.23 12.33
C ASP A 64 15.18 -31.41 11.13
N SER A 65 16.28 -31.83 10.49
CA SER A 65 16.85 -31.10 9.34
C SER A 65 15.95 -31.13 8.10
N ALA A 66 15.04 -32.09 8.00
CA ALA A 66 14.05 -32.15 6.92
C ALA A 66 12.97 -31.06 7.06
N LEU A 67 12.62 -30.67 8.29
CA LEU A 67 11.70 -29.55 8.57
C LEU A 67 12.39 -28.19 8.45
N ALA A 68 13.73 -28.14 8.55
CA ALA A 68 14.53 -26.92 8.47
C ALA A 68 14.52 -26.25 7.08
N ARG A 69 14.16 -27.00 6.03
CA ARG A 69 14.11 -26.50 4.65
C ARG A 69 12.70 -26.19 4.18
N THR A 70 11.66 -26.40 4.98
CA THR A 70 10.28 -26.20 4.53
C THR A 70 9.53 -25.27 5.46
N ILE A 71 8.76 -24.35 4.89
CA ILE A 71 7.84 -23.47 5.64
C ILE A 71 6.45 -23.54 5.01
N GLY A 72 5.40 -23.49 5.83
CA GLY A 72 4.04 -23.31 5.32
C GLY A 72 3.85 -21.88 4.81
N GLU A 73 3.04 -21.65 3.77
CA GLU A 73 2.85 -20.30 3.22
C GLU A 73 2.20 -19.31 4.20
N THR A 74 1.32 -19.80 5.07
CA THR A 74 0.76 -19.00 6.17
C THR A 74 1.83 -18.67 7.21
N GLU A 75 2.72 -19.61 7.51
CA GLU A 75 3.83 -19.37 8.43
C GLU A 75 4.84 -18.37 7.84
N LEU A 76 5.17 -18.49 6.55
CA LEU A 76 5.99 -17.49 5.86
C LEU A 76 5.32 -16.12 5.87
N ALA A 77 4.00 -16.03 5.66
CA ALA A 77 3.28 -14.76 5.76
C ALA A 77 3.39 -14.14 7.16
N ALA A 78 3.30 -14.95 8.22
CA ALA A 78 3.53 -14.49 9.58
C ALA A 78 4.95 -13.96 9.78
N VAL A 79 5.96 -14.66 9.24
CA VAL A 79 7.36 -14.22 9.27
C VAL A 79 7.54 -12.92 8.49
N SER A 80 6.96 -12.81 7.29
CA SER A 80 7.04 -11.58 6.49
C SER A 80 6.41 -10.40 7.20
N VAL A 81 5.31 -10.58 7.93
CA VAL A 81 4.70 -9.54 8.77
C VAL A 81 5.63 -9.12 9.92
N ALA A 82 6.25 -10.08 10.59
CA ALA A 82 7.19 -9.79 11.68
C ALA A 82 8.44 -9.04 11.16
N VAL A 83 9.03 -9.50 10.06
CA VAL A 83 10.18 -8.85 9.41
C VAL A 83 9.82 -7.44 8.94
N ALA A 84 8.66 -7.28 8.29
CA ALA A 84 8.13 -5.99 7.85
C ALA A 84 8.02 -5.00 9.00
N LYS A 85 7.47 -5.44 10.14
CA LYS A 85 7.36 -4.63 11.35
C LYS A 85 8.73 -4.23 11.92
N ASP A 86 9.65 -5.17 12.06
CA ASP A 86 10.92 -4.94 12.74
C ASP A 86 11.91 -4.12 11.90
N LEU A 87 11.88 -4.28 10.59
CA LEU A 87 12.77 -3.60 9.65
C LEU A 87 12.12 -2.41 8.93
N GLN A 88 10.85 -2.12 9.23
CA GLN A 88 10.06 -1.10 8.51
C GLN A 88 10.07 -1.36 7.01
N THR A 89 9.80 -2.61 6.61
CA THR A 89 9.66 -3.03 5.21
C THR A 89 8.25 -3.54 4.88
N ASN A 90 8.02 -4.03 3.66
CA ASN A 90 6.69 -4.38 3.16
C ASN A 90 6.49 -5.90 3.09
N ALA A 91 5.59 -6.43 3.92
CA ALA A 91 5.29 -7.88 3.97
C ALA A 91 4.76 -8.43 2.64
N GLY A 92 3.97 -7.62 1.92
CA GLY A 92 3.46 -7.96 0.59
C GLY A 92 4.58 -8.13 -0.43
N TYR A 93 5.57 -7.24 -0.42
CA TYR A 93 6.78 -7.35 -1.23
C TYR A 93 7.57 -8.60 -0.88
N LEU A 94 7.84 -8.86 0.41
CA LEU A 94 8.59 -10.04 0.84
C LEU A 94 7.92 -11.34 0.38
N LEU A 95 6.59 -11.42 0.45
CA LEU A 95 5.84 -12.57 -0.04
C LEU A 95 5.83 -12.64 -1.57
N ALA A 96 5.73 -11.50 -2.26
CA ALA A 96 5.76 -11.45 -3.71
C ALA A 96 7.11 -11.92 -4.28
N VAL A 97 8.23 -11.48 -3.69
CA VAL A 97 9.56 -11.96 -4.09
C VAL A 97 9.69 -13.45 -3.82
N ALA A 98 9.30 -13.93 -2.63
CA ALA A 98 9.29 -15.36 -2.33
C ALA A 98 8.47 -16.16 -3.35
N HIS A 99 7.31 -15.64 -3.76
CA HIS A 99 6.44 -16.31 -4.72
C HIS A 99 7.10 -16.40 -6.10
N VAL A 100 7.71 -15.32 -6.58
CA VAL A 100 8.38 -15.27 -7.89
C VAL A 100 9.64 -16.14 -7.90
N GLU A 101 10.46 -16.06 -6.86
CA GLU A 101 11.79 -16.68 -6.81
C GLU A 101 11.78 -18.16 -6.40
N SER A 102 10.77 -18.59 -5.64
CA SER A 102 10.59 -20.01 -5.27
C SER A 102 10.22 -20.91 -6.43
N ARG A 103 9.52 -20.40 -7.46
CA ARG A 103 9.13 -21.17 -8.66
C ARG A 103 8.41 -22.49 -8.26
N ASP A 104 8.97 -23.62 -8.68
CA ASP A 104 8.50 -24.96 -8.40
C ASP A 104 8.65 -25.40 -6.94
N ASP A 105 9.41 -24.67 -6.12
CA ASP A 105 9.61 -24.98 -4.71
C ASP A 105 8.46 -24.49 -3.82
N TRP A 106 7.53 -23.68 -4.35
CA TRP A 106 6.27 -23.31 -3.68
C TRP A 106 5.11 -24.11 -4.27
N ARG A 107 4.73 -25.22 -3.62
CA ARG A 107 3.67 -26.12 -4.09
C ARG A 107 2.74 -26.50 -2.95
N ASN A 108 1.43 -26.48 -3.22
CA ASN A 108 0.39 -26.90 -2.27
C ASN A 108 0.50 -26.22 -0.89
N GLY A 109 0.88 -24.94 -0.88
CA GLY A 109 1.05 -24.15 0.34
C GLY A 109 2.29 -24.47 1.18
N ILE A 110 3.23 -25.26 0.64
CA ILE A 110 4.52 -25.56 1.26
C ILE A 110 5.63 -24.99 0.38
N ILE A 111 6.62 -24.37 1.03
CA ILE A 111 7.74 -23.68 0.39
C ILE A 111 9.01 -24.37 0.82
N THR A 112 9.82 -24.86 -0.12
CA THR A 112 11.03 -25.64 0.18
C THR A 112 12.31 -24.92 -0.24
N ALA A 113 13.26 -24.73 0.67
CA ALA A 113 14.57 -24.15 0.44
C ALA A 113 15.54 -25.15 -0.19
N ASN A 114 15.26 -25.55 -1.42
CA ASN A 114 16.18 -26.36 -2.21
C ASN A 114 17.20 -25.47 -2.93
N PRO A 115 18.50 -25.81 -2.89
CA PRO A 115 19.47 -25.20 -3.79
C PRO A 115 19.18 -25.66 -5.22
N ASP A 116 19.25 -24.75 -6.18
CA ASP A 116 19.28 -25.12 -7.60
C ASP A 116 20.69 -25.54 -8.05
N ASN A 117 20.84 -25.77 -9.35
CA ASN A 117 22.12 -26.12 -9.99
C ASN A 117 23.18 -25.02 -9.86
N SER A 118 22.80 -23.78 -9.55
CA SER A 118 23.71 -22.66 -9.28
C SER A 118 24.07 -22.52 -7.80
N GLY A 119 23.46 -23.34 -6.93
CA GLY A 119 23.60 -23.27 -5.49
C GLY A 119 22.74 -22.19 -4.82
N ALA A 120 21.78 -21.61 -5.54
CA ALA A 120 20.88 -20.60 -5.01
C ALA A 120 19.66 -21.26 -4.33
N CYS A 121 19.41 -20.91 -3.06
CA CYS A 121 18.36 -21.52 -2.24
C CYS A 121 17.03 -20.75 -2.29
N ALA A 122 15.93 -21.43 -2.60
CA ALA A 122 14.57 -20.90 -2.46
C ALA A 122 14.21 -20.57 -0.99
N PRO A 123 13.20 -19.72 -0.69
CA PRO A 123 12.33 -19.04 -1.64
C PRO A 123 12.88 -17.76 -2.25
N TYR A 124 14.02 -17.23 -1.78
CA TYR A 124 14.53 -15.93 -2.24
C TYR A 124 15.74 -16.03 -3.19
N ARG A 125 16.23 -17.24 -3.46
CA ARG A 125 17.35 -17.55 -4.37
C ARG A 125 18.66 -16.84 -4.02
N PHE A 126 18.99 -16.76 -2.73
CA PHE A 126 20.32 -16.33 -2.32
C PHE A 126 21.39 -17.31 -2.79
N THR A 127 22.40 -16.80 -3.49
CA THR A 127 23.63 -17.55 -3.74
C THR A 127 24.45 -17.67 -2.46
N VAL A 128 25.37 -18.64 -2.40
CA VAL A 128 26.26 -18.83 -1.24
C VAL A 128 27.03 -17.55 -0.90
N ASP A 129 27.60 -16.89 -1.92
CA ASP A 129 28.38 -15.66 -1.73
C ASP A 129 27.49 -14.46 -1.35
N GLY A 130 26.32 -14.32 -1.98
CA GLY A 130 25.34 -13.28 -1.64
C GLY A 130 24.86 -13.40 -0.20
N TRP A 131 24.46 -14.61 0.20
CA TRP A 131 24.05 -14.91 1.57
C TRP A 131 25.14 -14.56 2.59
N LYS A 132 26.37 -15.00 2.32
CA LYS A 132 27.51 -14.78 3.21
C LYS A 132 27.77 -13.30 3.44
N SER A 133 27.73 -12.49 2.39
CA SER A 133 27.89 -11.03 2.48
C SER A 133 26.87 -10.40 3.44
N ILE A 134 25.61 -10.82 3.36
CA ILE A 134 24.53 -10.31 4.22
C ILE A 134 24.71 -10.80 5.66
N ALA A 135 24.94 -12.10 5.86
CA ALA A 135 25.10 -12.70 7.18
C ALA A 135 26.33 -12.18 7.93
N ASP A 136 27.41 -11.86 7.21
CA ASP A 136 28.65 -11.30 7.77
C ASP A 136 28.61 -9.78 7.92
N SER A 137 27.56 -9.09 7.47
CA SER A 137 27.37 -7.67 7.76
C SER A 137 27.08 -7.44 9.25
N ASP A 138 27.42 -6.26 9.78
CA ASP A 138 27.15 -5.92 11.18
C ASP A 138 25.66 -6.06 11.50
N ARG A 139 24.81 -5.53 10.61
CA ARG A 139 23.35 -5.60 10.77
C ARG A 139 22.81 -7.02 10.63
N GLY A 140 23.34 -7.81 9.70
CA GLY A 140 22.98 -9.23 9.57
C GLY A 140 23.32 -10.03 10.84
N ARG A 141 24.50 -9.81 11.42
CA ARG A 141 24.90 -10.43 12.69
C ARG A 141 23.99 -10.03 13.85
N GLU A 142 23.65 -8.74 13.97
CA GLU A 142 22.73 -8.20 14.97
C GLU A 142 21.33 -8.82 14.86
N LEU A 143 20.83 -9.00 13.64
CA LEU A 143 19.55 -9.63 13.35
C LEU A 143 19.59 -11.16 13.50
N GLY A 144 20.75 -11.73 13.84
CA GLY A 144 20.89 -13.16 14.07
C GLY A 144 21.09 -13.98 12.80
N LEU A 145 21.32 -13.37 11.63
CA LEU A 145 21.66 -14.09 10.40
C LEU A 145 22.99 -14.83 10.56
N ARG A 146 23.06 -16.05 10.04
CA ARG A 146 24.24 -16.94 10.11
C ARG A 146 24.47 -17.61 8.77
N GLU A 147 25.68 -18.08 8.50
CA GLU A 147 26.04 -18.75 7.24
C GLU A 147 25.12 -19.94 6.92
N ALA A 148 24.74 -20.75 7.92
CA ALA A 148 23.81 -21.86 7.74
C ALA A 148 22.37 -21.43 7.41
N GLY A 149 22.01 -20.17 7.69
CA GLY A 149 20.67 -19.60 7.51
C GLY A 149 20.17 -19.59 6.06
N ALA A 150 21.07 -19.76 5.07
CA ALA A 150 20.71 -19.79 3.65
C ALA A 150 19.68 -20.87 3.30
N ASN A 151 19.60 -21.94 4.10
CA ASN A 151 18.66 -23.05 3.88
C ASN A 151 17.33 -22.89 4.62
N PHE A 152 17.09 -21.75 5.26
CA PHE A 152 15.94 -21.51 6.13
C PHE A 152 15.08 -20.37 5.57
N PRO A 153 13.84 -20.65 5.11
CA PRO A 153 12.98 -19.64 4.50
C PRO A 153 12.72 -18.39 5.35
N ASP A 154 12.64 -18.54 6.67
CA ASP A 154 12.44 -17.45 7.63
C ASP A 154 13.66 -16.53 7.74
N GLN A 155 14.86 -17.12 7.83
CA GLN A 155 16.13 -16.38 7.79
C GLN A 155 16.30 -15.66 6.44
N GLN A 156 15.93 -16.31 5.34
CA GLN A 156 15.96 -15.67 4.03
C GLN A 156 14.96 -14.51 3.92
N CYS A 157 13.76 -14.64 4.49
CA CYS A 157 12.79 -13.55 4.54
C CYS A 157 13.36 -12.34 5.29
N LEU A 158 14.05 -12.58 6.41
CA LEU A 158 14.72 -11.53 7.18
C LEU A 158 15.85 -10.87 6.40
N ALA A 159 16.64 -11.65 5.66
CA ALA A 159 17.72 -11.14 4.80
C ALA A 159 17.18 -10.24 3.67
N VAL A 160 16.13 -10.67 2.95
CA VAL A 160 15.49 -9.82 1.92
C VAL A 160 14.87 -8.57 2.54
N GLY A 161 14.29 -8.67 3.74
CA GLY A 161 13.81 -7.51 4.47
C GLY A 161 14.93 -6.49 4.72
N LEU A 162 16.09 -6.94 5.18
CA LEU A 162 17.25 -6.09 5.40
C LEU A 162 17.77 -5.46 4.11
N GLU A 163 17.98 -6.25 3.06
CA GLU A 163 18.48 -5.73 1.78
C GLU A 163 17.51 -4.75 1.14
N SER A 164 16.20 -5.01 1.22
CA SER A 164 15.19 -4.10 0.65
C SER A 164 15.26 -2.68 1.19
N VAL A 165 15.61 -2.53 2.47
CA VAL A 165 15.76 -1.23 3.13
C VAL A 165 17.05 -0.53 2.66
N LEU A 166 18.13 -1.29 2.51
CA LEU A 166 19.42 -0.76 2.03
C LEU A 166 19.34 -0.36 0.54
N ASP A 167 18.72 -1.21 -0.26
CA ASP A 167 18.53 -1.00 -1.69
C ASP A 167 17.59 0.17 -1.96
N ALA A 168 16.57 0.36 -1.12
CA ALA A 168 15.63 1.46 -1.22
C ALA A 168 16.32 2.84 -1.24
N ASP A 169 17.27 3.06 -0.33
CA ASP A 169 18.02 4.32 -0.25
C ASP A 169 18.90 4.53 -1.50
N ALA A 170 19.65 3.48 -1.89
CA ALA A 170 20.53 3.52 -3.06
C ALA A 170 19.73 3.77 -4.36
N LEU A 171 18.60 3.09 -4.54
CA LEU A 171 17.74 3.22 -5.71
C LEU A 171 17.05 4.58 -5.76
N THR A 172 16.54 5.10 -4.63
CA THR A 172 15.92 6.43 -4.57
C THR A 172 16.90 7.50 -5.06
N LYS A 173 18.14 7.43 -4.59
CA LYS A 173 19.21 8.33 -5.02
C LYS A 173 19.60 8.13 -6.48
N GLY A 174 19.72 6.89 -6.94
CA GLY A 174 20.17 6.56 -8.29
C GLY A 174 19.14 6.85 -9.38
N LEU A 175 17.86 6.65 -9.09
CA LEU A 175 16.76 6.82 -10.05
C LEU A 175 16.22 8.26 -10.07
N GLY A 176 16.43 9.04 -9.01
CA GLY A 176 15.87 10.39 -8.89
C GLY A 176 14.34 10.41 -8.86
N ARG A 177 13.72 9.29 -8.45
CA ARG A 177 12.28 9.09 -8.31
C ARG A 177 12.01 8.07 -7.19
N PHE A 178 10.74 7.95 -6.81
CA PHE A 178 10.28 6.87 -5.94
C PHE A 178 10.63 5.50 -6.49
N ILE A 179 11.06 4.63 -5.59
CA ILE A 179 11.29 3.22 -5.87
C ILE A 179 9.95 2.49 -5.91
N THR A 180 9.84 1.57 -6.86
CA THR A 180 8.70 0.66 -6.99
C THR A 180 9.09 -0.72 -6.50
N THR A 181 8.10 -1.59 -6.26
CA THR A 181 8.32 -3.02 -5.98
C THR A 181 9.17 -3.69 -7.07
N LEU A 182 9.02 -3.27 -8.33
CA LEU A 182 9.84 -3.74 -9.44
C LEU A 182 11.30 -3.29 -9.29
N ASP A 183 11.57 -2.06 -8.87
CA ASP A 183 12.94 -1.58 -8.68
C ASP A 183 13.65 -2.36 -7.58
N LEU A 184 12.97 -2.59 -6.44
CA LEU A 184 13.47 -3.40 -5.34
C LEU A 184 13.72 -4.86 -5.76
N TYR A 185 12.80 -5.45 -6.52
CA TYR A 185 12.98 -6.79 -7.05
C TYR A 185 14.17 -6.90 -8.00
N LEU A 186 14.36 -5.91 -8.88
CA LEU A 186 15.52 -5.89 -9.78
C LEU A 186 16.82 -5.75 -8.98
N ALA A 187 16.83 -4.98 -7.89
CA ALA A 187 17.99 -4.86 -7.01
C ALA A 187 18.27 -6.16 -6.26
N HIS A 188 17.23 -6.84 -5.75
CA HIS A 188 17.35 -8.17 -5.14
C HIS A 188 17.99 -9.19 -6.10
N VAL A 189 17.60 -9.17 -7.38
CA VAL A 189 18.07 -10.16 -8.36
C VAL A 189 19.45 -9.80 -8.95
N PHE A 190 19.72 -8.53 -9.22
CA PHE A 190 20.88 -8.09 -10.01
C PHE A 190 21.80 -7.09 -9.31
N GLY A 191 21.43 -6.63 -8.11
CA GLY A 191 22.07 -5.50 -7.43
C GLY A 191 21.53 -4.14 -7.88
N THR A 192 21.73 -3.13 -7.04
CA THR A 192 21.18 -1.77 -7.21
C THR A 192 21.69 -1.06 -8.47
N GLU A 193 22.98 -1.20 -8.81
CA GLU A 193 23.55 -0.60 -10.03
C GLU A 193 22.88 -1.13 -11.31
N ALA A 194 22.63 -2.44 -11.37
CA ALA A 194 21.94 -3.06 -12.49
C ALA A 194 20.47 -2.66 -12.55
N ALA A 195 19.80 -2.61 -11.40
CA ALA A 195 18.43 -2.13 -11.31
C ALA A 195 18.30 -0.69 -11.84
N ILE A 196 19.21 0.21 -11.46
CA ILE A 196 19.24 1.60 -11.97
C ILE A 196 19.41 1.61 -13.49
N ALA A 197 20.40 0.88 -14.00
CA ALA A 197 20.71 0.85 -15.43
C ALA A 197 19.55 0.27 -16.28
N LEU A 198 18.89 -0.78 -15.79
CA LEU A 198 17.73 -1.39 -16.47
C LEU A 198 16.52 -0.44 -16.54
N ARG A 199 16.43 0.51 -15.60
CA ARG A 199 15.30 1.45 -15.49
C ARG A 199 15.53 2.75 -16.23
N GLU A 200 16.71 2.95 -16.83
CA GLU A 200 16.92 4.05 -17.75
C GLU A 200 16.03 3.93 -19.00
N PRO A 201 15.43 5.03 -19.49
CA PRO A 201 14.70 5.01 -20.76
C PRO A 201 15.57 4.51 -21.93
N SER A 202 16.86 4.82 -21.90
CA SER A 202 17.83 4.40 -22.93
C SER A 202 18.10 2.90 -22.93
N ALA A 203 17.71 2.17 -21.88
CA ALA A 203 17.92 0.73 -21.76
C ALA A 203 16.81 -0.08 -22.42
N GLN A 204 15.59 0.48 -22.55
CA GLN A 204 14.38 -0.25 -22.97
C GLN A 204 14.53 -0.96 -24.33
N GLU A 205 15.27 -0.38 -25.26
CA GLU A 205 15.50 -0.94 -26.60
C GLU A 205 16.72 -1.88 -26.68
N LYS A 206 17.52 -1.97 -25.63
CA LYS A 206 18.74 -2.79 -25.58
C LYS A 206 18.43 -4.22 -25.15
N THR A 207 19.40 -5.12 -25.36
CA THR A 207 19.36 -6.47 -24.79
C THR A 207 19.88 -6.47 -23.34
N LEU A 208 19.48 -7.45 -22.54
CA LEU A 208 20.03 -7.63 -21.20
C LEU A 208 21.56 -7.80 -21.22
N SER A 209 22.10 -8.56 -22.19
CA SER A 209 23.54 -8.73 -22.40
C SER A 209 24.27 -7.41 -22.62
N ASP A 210 23.67 -6.46 -23.36
CA ASP A 210 24.29 -5.16 -23.59
C ASP A 210 24.38 -4.33 -22.30
N ILE A 211 23.36 -4.43 -21.44
CA ILE A 211 23.34 -3.74 -20.14
C ILE A 211 24.32 -4.41 -19.18
N PHE A 212 24.22 -5.73 -19.01
CA PHE A 212 25.05 -6.50 -18.09
C PHE A 212 26.52 -6.48 -18.48
N GLY A 213 26.84 -6.57 -19.77
CA GLY A 213 28.21 -6.46 -20.26
C GLY A 213 28.87 -5.13 -19.92
N LYS A 214 28.11 -4.02 -19.92
CA LYS A 214 28.62 -2.70 -19.50
C LYS A 214 28.89 -2.60 -18.00
N LEU A 215 28.14 -3.35 -17.20
CA LEU A 215 28.29 -3.41 -15.75
C LEU A 215 29.26 -4.51 -15.29
N GLY A 216 29.84 -5.27 -16.23
CA GLY A 216 30.71 -6.41 -15.90
C GLY A 216 29.97 -7.59 -15.27
N LEU A 217 28.65 -7.66 -15.43
CA LEU A 217 27.81 -8.73 -14.90
C LEU A 217 27.73 -9.92 -15.84
N SER A 218 27.69 -11.12 -15.27
CA SER A 218 27.62 -12.37 -16.03
C SER A 218 26.20 -12.65 -16.54
N ALA A 219 26.08 -13.21 -17.74
CA ALA A 219 24.81 -13.65 -18.30
C ALA A 219 24.15 -14.76 -17.45
N ASN A 220 24.94 -15.50 -16.68
CA ASN A 220 24.49 -16.58 -15.80
C ASN A 220 23.57 -16.10 -14.66
N LEU A 221 23.48 -14.78 -14.42
CA LEU A 221 22.48 -14.20 -13.51
C LEU A 221 21.03 -14.48 -13.97
N LEU A 222 20.85 -14.84 -15.24
CA LEU A 222 19.57 -15.20 -15.82
C LEU A 222 19.28 -16.71 -15.77
N ASP A 223 20.21 -17.53 -15.26
CA ASP A 223 20.02 -18.98 -15.16
C ASP A 223 18.81 -19.30 -14.25
N GLY A 224 17.91 -20.16 -14.74
CA GLY A 224 16.65 -20.47 -14.08
C GLY A 224 15.57 -19.39 -14.22
N ARG A 225 15.87 -18.23 -14.82
CA ARG A 225 14.90 -17.14 -15.08
C ARG A 225 14.44 -17.15 -16.54
N GLU A 226 14.39 -18.33 -17.16
CA GLU A 226 14.07 -18.47 -18.58
C GLU A 226 12.65 -17.96 -18.88
N LEU A 227 11.71 -18.13 -17.96
CA LEU A 227 10.35 -17.60 -18.12
C LEU A 227 10.30 -16.07 -18.15
N LEU A 228 11.15 -15.39 -17.38
CA LEU A 228 11.24 -13.93 -17.38
C LEU A 228 11.88 -13.38 -18.66
N THR A 229 12.72 -14.19 -19.31
CA THR A 229 13.43 -13.84 -20.55
C THR A 229 12.80 -14.47 -21.81
N MET A 230 11.66 -15.16 -21.68
CA MET A 230 11.06 -15.99 -22.75
C MET A 230 12.04 -16.98 -23.41
N ASN A 231 12.92 -17.58 -22.61
CA ASN A 231 14.00 -18.47 -23.02
C ASN A 231 15.05 -17.81 -23.93
N GLN A 232 15.10 -16.47 -23.99
CA GLN A 232 16.10 -15.73 -24.77
C GLN A 232 17.36 -15.41 -23.95
N GLY A 233 17.33 -15.63 -22.62
CA GLY A 233 18.43 -15.32 -21.73
C GLY A 233 18.88 -13.87 -21.89
N GLY A 234 20.19 -13.66 -22.04
CA GLY A 234 20.77 -12.33 -22.21
C GLY A 234 20.34 -11.59 -23.49
N ASN A 235 19.81 -12.29 -24.49
CA ASN A 235 19.32 -11.67 -25.73
C ASN A 235 17.91 -11.07 -25.59
N ALA A 236 17.23 -11.28 -24.45
CA ALA A 236 15.94 -10.66 -24.20
C ALA A 236 16.06 -9.14 -24.21
N ASN A 237 15.08 -8.48 -24.83
CA ASN A 237 14.95 -7.04 -24.79
C ASN A 237 14.56 -6.58 -23.37
N VAL A 238 15.16 -5.49 -22.89
CA VAL A 238 14.95 -4.97 -21.52
C VAL A 238 13.48 -4.64 -21.27
N SER A 239 12.78 -3.98 -22.18
CA SER A 239 11.37 -3.60 -21.97
C SER A 239 10.47 -4.82 -21.79
N LEU A 240 10.68 -5.85 -22.60
CA LEU A 240 9.92 -7.09 -22.52
C LEU A 240 10.25 -7.88 -21.25
N PHE A 241 11.53 -7.89 -20.85
CA PHE A 241 11.95 -8.49 -19.59
C PHE A 241 11.29 -7.81 -18.39
N LEU A 242 11.32 -6.47 -18.34
CA LEU A 242 10.69 -5.69 -17.27
C LEU A 242 9.19 -5.94 -17.17
N GLU A 243 8.50 -6.08 -18.31
CA GLU A 243 7.08 -6.41 -18.34
C GLU A 243 6.79 -7.80 -17.76
N ARG A 244 7.65 -8.79 -18.02
CA ARG A 244 7.54 -10.13 -17.44
C ARG A 244 7.82 -10.13 -15.94
N CYS A 245 8.80 -9.36 -15.48
CA CYS A 245 9.05 -9.17 -14.05
C CYS A 245 7.82 -8.54 -13.37
N ARG A 246 7.26 -7.47 -13.96
CA ARG A 246 6.04 -6.82 -13.44
C ARG A 246 4.88 -7.81 -13.34
N THR A 247 4.61 -8.56 -14.41
CA THR A 247 3.55 -9.58 -14.43
C THR A 247 3.74 -10.63 -13.33
N SER A 248 4.97 -11.12 -13.17
CA SER A 248 5.27 -12.17 -12.17
C SER A 248 5.15 -11.64 -10.75
N LEU A 249 5.66 -10.44 -10.50
CA LEU A 249 5.52 -9.75 -9.20
C LEU A 249 4.06 -9.47 -8.87
N GLN A 250 3.25 -9.04 -9.85
CA GLN A 250 1.83 -8.79 -9.66
C GLN A 250 1.10 -10.07 -9.19
N ALA A 251 1.38 -11.22 -9.81
CA ALA A 251 0.85 -12.50 -9.35
C ALA A 251 1.28 -12.83 -7.90
N GLY A 252 2.54 -12.55 -7.56
CA GLY A 252 3.05 -12.67 -6.19
C GLY A 252 2.35 -11.76 -5.20
N LEU A 253 2.11 -10.50 -5.56
CA LEU A 253 1.39 -9.53 -4.74
C LEU A 253 -0.08 -9.95 -4.52
N GLU A 254 -0.76 -10.44 -5.55
CA GLU A 254 -2.13 -10.97 -5.41
C GLU A 254 -2.19 -12.18 -4.48
N ARG A 255 -1.16 -13.04 -4.53
CA ARG A 255 -1.04 -14.16 -3.58
C ARG A 255 -0.79 -13.65 -2.17
N ALA A 256 0.08 -12.67 -2.00
CA ALA A 256 0.35 -12.04 -0.71
C ALA A 256 -0.91 -11.43 -0.10
N VAL A 257 -1.71 -10.69 -0.88
CA VAL A 257 -2.99 -10.12 -0.42
C VAL A 257 -3.94 -11.21 0.10
N LYS A 258 -4.02 -12.35 -0.57
CA LYS A 258 -4.84 -13.48 -0.11
C LYS A 258 -4.32 -14.06 1.21
N LEU A 259 -3.01 -14.22 1.35
CA LEU A 259 -2.39 -14.79 2.56
C LEU A 259 -2.47 -13.84 3.76
N LEU A 260 -2.33 -12.54 3.53
CA LEU A 260 -2.33 -11.52 4.57
C LEU A 260 -3.73 -11.14 5.05
N ARG A 261 -4.78 -11.46 4.28
CA ARG A 261 -6.19 -11.15 4.63
C ARG A 261 -6.61 -11.69 5.99
N ASP A 262 -6.11 -12.85 6.38
CA ASP A 262 -6.54 -13.57 7.58
C ASP A 262 -5.63 -13.32 8.80
N PHE A 263 -4.62 -12.45 8.68
CA PHE A 263 -3.76 -12.09 9.81
C PHE A 263 -4.38 -10.96 10.64
N PRO A 264 -4.85 -11.22 11.87
CA PRO A 264 -5.48 -10.21 12.75
C PRO A 264 -4.45 -9.31 13.43
N VAL A 265 -3.25 -9.18 12.85
CA VAL A 265 -2.19 -8.38 13.44
C VAL A 265 -2.53 -6.93 13.17
N GLU A 266 -2.62 -6.12 14.24
CA GLU A 266 -2.33 -4.69 14.18
C GLU A 266 -0.89 -4.56 13.67
N LEU A 267 -0.76 -4.64 12.35
CA LEU A 267 0.32 -4.07 11.59
C LEU A 267 0.55 -2.67 12.19
N PRO A 268 1.78 -2.28 12.58
CA PRO A 268 2.08 -0.86 12.79
C PRO A 268 1.36 -0.04 11.72
N GLU A 269 0.80 1.13 12.06
CA GLU A 269 0.04 1.97 11.11
C GLU A 269 0.82 2.22 9.78
N ASP A 270 2.13 1.97 9.80
CA ASP A 270 3.12 2.11 8.73
C ASP A 270 3.46 0.80 7.96
N SER A 271 2.79 -0.33 8.24
CA SER A 271 3.10 -1.66 7.66
C SER A 271 2.00 -2.25 6.78
N ASP A 272 1.03 -1.44 6.37
CA ASP A 272 0.27 -1.70 5.15
C ASP A 272 1.25 -1.74 3.95
N ALA A 273 0.91 -2.40 2.85
CA ALA A 273 1.81 -2.73 1.74
C ALA A 273 2.29 -1.52 0.89
N SER A 274 2.62 -0.41 1.54
CA SER A 274 2.85 0.90 0.97
C SER A 274 4.07 1.55 1.64
N PHE A 275 5.23 1.43 1.01
CA PHE A 275 6.41 2.18 1.42
C PHE A 275 6.25 3.67 1.05
N ASN A 276 6.83 4.52 1.90
CA ASN A 276 7.21 5.92 1.71
C ASN A 276 6.18 6.99 2.07
N ASP A 277 6.58 7.84 3.02
CA ASP A 277 6.09 9.20 3.17
C ASP A 277 6.25 9.96 1.84
N ILE A 278 5.24 10.75 1.49
CA ILE A 278 5.37 11.69 0.37
C ILE A 278 6.45 12.73 0.74
N PRO A 279 7.41 13.04 -0.16
CA PRO A 279 8.27 14.19 0.01
C PRO A 279 7.48 15.46 0.15
N ALA A 280 8.02 16.38 0.95
CA ALA A 280 7.51 17.75 1.02
C ALA A 280 7.50 18.49 -0.34
N ASP A 281 8.13 17.95 -1.38
CA ASP A 281 8.20 18.50 -2.74
C ASP A 281 7.45 17.69 -3.81
N PHE A 282 6.54 16.78 -3.45
CA PHE A 282 5.69 16.10 -4.43
C PHE A 282 4.89 17.10 -5.27
N LYS A 283 5.11 17.08 -6.59
CA LYS A 283 4.49 17.99 -7.56
C LYS A 283 3.30 17.38 -8.32
N GLY A 284 2.70 16.32 -7.78
CA GLY A 284 1.58 15.66 -8.40
C GLY A 284 0.22 16.26 -8.04
N VAL A 285 -0.79 15.94 -8.84
CA VAL A 285 -2.17 16.40 -8.63
C VAL A 285 -2.80 15.64 -7.47
N VAL A 286 -3.54 16.33 -6.60
CA VAL A 286 -4.29 15.68 -5.51
C VAL A 286 -5.75 15.54 -5.93
N ILE A 287 -6.19 14.30 -6.13
CA ILE A 287 -7.58 13.94 -6.35
C ILE A 287 -8.20 13.61 -5.00
N LYS A 288 -8.99 14.54 -4.46
CA LYS A 288 -9.82 14.28 -3.29
C LYS A 288 -11.21 13.86 -3.75
N VAL A 289 -11.59 12.63 -3.45
CA VAL A 289 -12.87 12.08 -3.88
C VAL A 289 -13.93 12.41 -2.84
N GLU A 290 -14.90 13.23 -3.24
CA GLU A 290 -16.03 13.65 -2.40
C GLU A 290 -17.28 12.78 -2.68
N PRO A 291 -18.30 12.76 -1.81
CA PRO A 291 -19.51 11.94 -2.02
C PRO A 291 -20.22 12.17 -3.36
N ASP A 292 -20.26 13.42 -3.85
CA ASP A 292 -20.84 13.76 -5.16
C ASP A 292 -20.03 13.15 -6.32
N ASP A 293 -18.70 13.01 -6.16
CA ASP A 293 -17.85 12.37 -7.18
C ASP A 293 -18.14 10.87 -7.26
N ILE A 294 -18.44 10.23 -6.12
CA ILE A 294 -18.84 8.82 -6.07
C ILE A 294 -20.17 8.62 -6.81
N ASP A 295 -21.16 9.48 -6.59
CA ASP A 295 -22.46 9.40 -7.29
C ASP A 295 -22.29 9.67 -8.79
N ALA A 296 -21.49 10.68 -9.16
CA ALA A 296 -21.18 11.00 -10.55
C ALA A 296 -20.51 9.82 -11.27
N LEU A 297 -19.46 9.26 -10.67
CA LEU A 297 -18.75 8.08 -11.19
C LEU A 297 -19.69 6.86 -11.27
N ALA A 298 -20.52 6.62 -10.25
CA ALA A 298 -21.43 5.48 -10.22
C ALA A 298 -22.49 5.54 -11.33
N ARG A 299 -23.08 6.72 -11.54
CA ARG A 299 -24.07 6.94 -12.61
C ARG A 299 -23.44 6.82 -13.99
N LEU A 300 -22.27 7.43 -14.17
CA LEU A 300 -21.50 7.30 -15.41
C LEU A 300 -21.19 5.83 -15.70
N CYS A 301 -20.56 5.13 -14.75
CA CYS A 301 -20.17 3.73 -14.93
C CYS A 301 -21.38 2.81 -15.15
N SER A 302 -22.50 3.08 -14.47
CA SER A 302 -23.73 2.31 -14.68
C SER A 302 -24.26 2.45 -16.10
N ALA A 303 -24.14 3.63 -16.70
CA ALA A 303 -24.58 3.89 -18.07
C ALA A 303 -23.57 3.38 -19.13
N GLU A 304 -22.27 3.54 -18.87
CA GLU A 304 -21.19 3.14 -19.80
C GLU A 304 -20.95 1.63 -19.83
N VAL A 305 -20.86 0.98 -18.67
CA VAL A 305 -20.40 -0.41 -18.54
C VAL A 305 -21.35 -1.31 -17.74
N GLY A 306 -22.51 -0.80 -17.31
CA GLY A 306 -23.48 -1.60 -16.55
C GLY A 306 -23.93 -2.88 -17.28
N VAL A 307 -23.93 -2.87 -18.61
CA VAL A 307 -24.26 -4.04 -19.45
C VAL A 307 -23.25 -5.18 -19.32
N PHE A 308 -22.01 -4.91 -18.88
CA PHE A 308 -20.97 -5.94 -18.73
C PHE A 308 -21.33 -6.97 -17.66
N LYS A 309 -22.27 -6.66 -16.76
CA LYS A 309 -22.81 -7.58 -15.75
C LYS A 309 -23.27 -8.91 -16.34
N GLN A 310 -23.76 -8.93 -17.58
CA GLN A 310 -24.20 -10.16 -18.25
C GLN A 310 -23.06 -11.19 -18.43
N PHE A 311 -21.80 -10.76 -18.32
CA PHE A 311 -20.62 -11.62 -18.42
C PHE A 311 -20.01 -11.97 -17.04
N GLY A 312 -20.64 -11.53 -15.95
CA GLY A 312 -20.22 -11.81 -14.57
C GLY A 312 -19.88 -10.55 -13.77
N GLU A 313 -19.92 -10.70 -12.45
CA GLU A 313 -19.68 -9.60 -11.50
C GLU A 313 -18.26 -9.03 -11.62
N GLN A 314 -17.25 -9.90 -11.81
CA GLN A 314 -15.87 -9.45 -11.99
C GLN A 314 -15.69 -8.62 -13.26
N VAL A 315 -16.32 -9.02 -14.37
CA VAL A 315 -16.24 -8.27 -15.65
C VAL A 315 -16.89 -6.89 -15.51
N LEU A 316 -17.99 -6.78 -14.76
CA LEU A 316 -18.57 -5.49 -14.40
C LEU A 316 -17.60 -4.67 -13.53
N ALA A 317 -17.03 -5.27 -12.48
CA ALA A 317 -16.10 -4.58 -11.58
C ALA A 317 -14.86 -4.05 -12.30
N ASP A 318 -14.29 -4.85 -13.21
CA ASP A 318 -13.15 -4.48 -14.04
C ASP A 318 -13.51 -3.33 -15.00
N GLY A 319 -14.68 -3.39 -15.64
CA GLY A 319 -15.18 -2.31 -16.49
C GLY A 319 -15.41 -1.00 -15.72
N VAL A 320 -16.01 -1.08 -14.53
CA VAL A 320 -16.21 0.08 -13.64
C VAL A 320 -14.86 0.67 -13.24
N GLY A 321 -13.92 -0.16 -12.79
CA GLY A 321 -12.58 0.28 -12.41
C GLY A 321 -11.82 0.94 -13.56
N ALA A 322 -11.94 0.39 -14.78
CA ALA A 322 -11.31 0.95 -15.97
C ALA A 322 -11.87 2.33 -16.36
N VAL A 323 -13.18 2.54 -16.25
CA VAL A 323 -13.80 3.86 -16.49
C VAL A 323 -13.38 4.86 -15.41
N VAL A 324 -13.40 4.48 -14.13
CA VAL A 324 -12.95 5.34 -13.02
C VAL A 324 -11.48 5.74 -13.20
N ASP A 325 -10.60 4.80 -13.51
CA ASP A 325 -9.17 5.09 -13.71
C ASP A 325 -8.94 5.98 -14.96
N THR A 326 -9.78 5.85 -16.00
CA THR A 326 -9.75 6.76 -17.16
C THR A 326 -10.06 8.19 -16.74
N VAL A 327 -11.10 8.38 -15.93
CA VAL A 327 -11.48 9.71 -15.41
C VAL A 327 -10.35 10.29 -14.56
N PHE A 328 -9.71 9.51 -13.69
CA PHE A 328 -8.57 9.96 -12.90
C PHE A 328 -7.38 10.37 -13.78
N ASN A 329 -7.01 9.55 -14.76
CA ASN A 329 -5.91 9.87 -15.66
C ASN A 329 -6.16 11.16 -16.46
N ARG A 330 -7.42 11.45 -16.80
CA ARG A 330 -7.83 12.73 -17.42
C ARG A 330 -7.75 13.91 -16.46
N VAL A 331 -8.22 13.74 -15.21
CA VAL A 331 -8.15 14.79 -14.17
C VAL A 331 -6.71 15.25 -13.93
N VAL A 332 -5.74 14.34 -14.06
CA VAL A 332 -4.33 14.58 -13.75
C VAL A 332 -3.49 14.88 -14.99
N ASP A 333 -4.12 14.96 -16.16
CA ASP A 333 -3.46 15.35 -17.40
C ASP A 333 -3.03 16.82 -17.34
N ASP A 334 -1.76 17.09 -17.66
CA ASP A 334 -1.19 18.44 -17.66
C ASP A 334 -1.26 19.12 -19.04
N SER A 335 -1.84 18.45 -20.04
CA SER A 335 -1.81 18.88 -21.44
C SER A 335 -2.94 19.84 -21.85
N SER A 336 -3.81 20.23 -20.90
CA SER A 336 -5.05 21.00 -21.11
C SER A 336 -6.08 20.33 -22.03
N GLU A 337 -5.89 19.05 -22.36
CA GLU A 337 -6.83 18.27 -23.19
C GLU A 337 -8.12 17.96 -22.42
N PHE A 338 -8.03 17.84 -21.09
CA PHE A 338 -9.14 17.48 -20.22
C PHE A 338 -9.31 18.48 -19.07
N GLU A 339 -10.50 18.50 -18.51
CA GLU A 339 -10.79 19.21 -17.27
C GLU A 339 -10.08 18.58 -16.05
N ASN A 340 -9.96 19.34 -14.96
CA ASN A 340 -9.13 18.97 -13.80
C ASN A 340 -9.92 18.57 -12.53
N THR A 341 -11.21 18.24 -12.68
CA THR A 341 -12.03 17.66 -11.60
C THR A 341 -12.84 16.49 -12.14
N ILE A 342 -13.19 15.55 -11.26
CA ILE A 342 -13.93 14.33 -11.65
C ILE A 342 -15.23 14.70 -12.38
N GLN A 343 -16.05 15.57 -11.77
CA GLN A 343 -17.33 15.97 -12.37
C GLN A 343 -17.14 16.74 -13.67
N ALA A 344 -16.16 17.65 -13.77
CA ALA A 344 -15.94 18.41 -14.99
C ALA A 344 -15.47 17.50 -16.15
N VAL A 345 -14.60 16.52 -15.88
CA VAL A 345 -14.21 15.50 -16.88
C VAL A 345 -15.41 14.69 -17.36
N ILE A 346 -16.32 14.33 -16.45
CA ILE A 346 -17.54 13.59 -16.79
C ILE A 346 -18.49 14.43 -17.65
N GLU A 347 -18.65 15.72 -17.32
CA GLU A 347 -19.55 16.66 -18.04
C GLU A 347 -18.92 17.25 -19.31
N GLU A 348 -17.63 17.01 -19.53
CA GLU A 348 -16.92 17.52 -20.68
C GLU A 348 -17.54 16.99 -21.98
N LYS A 349 -17.75 17.92 -22.93
CA LYS A 349 -18.52 17.68 -24.13
C LYS A 349 -17.90 16.54 -24.96
N SER A 350 -18.74 15.56 -25.32
CA SER A 350 -18.37 14.42 -26.17
C SER A 350 -17.36 13.45 -25.56
N GLN A 351 -17.04 13.54 -24.27
CA GLN A 351 -16.15 12.58 -23.60
C GLN A 351 -16.86 11.26 -23.28
N PHE A 352 -18.14 11.32 -22.92
CA PHE A 352 -18.98 10.18 -22.55
C PHE A 352 -20.32 10.26 -23.27
N THR A 353 -20.68 9.20 -23.99
CA THR A 353 -21.91 9.18 -24.81
C THR A 353 -23.19 9.30 -23.97
N PRO A 354 -23.36 8.58 -22.84
CA PRO A 354 -24.54 8.72 -22.00
C PRO A 354 -24.74 10.13 -21.47
N ILE A 355 -23.67 10.84 -21.11
CA ILE A 355 -23.73 12.25 -20.70
C ILE A 355 -24.17 13.12 -21.88
N SER A 356 -23.58 12.88 -23.06
CA SER A 356 -23.92 13.59 -24.29
C SER A 356 -25.36 13.36 -24.75
N GLU A 357 -26.04 12.31 -24.28
CA GLU A 357 -27.44 12.03 -24.58
C GLU A 357 -28.42 12.69 -23.59
N THR A 358 -27.94 13.11 -22.42
CA THR A 358 -28.78 13.84 -21.46
C THR A 358 -29.16 15.24 -21.99
N PRO A 359 -30.36 15.77 -21.67
CA PRO A 359 -30.79 17.11 -22.10
C PRO A 359 -29.78 18.21 -21.76
N ASN A 360 -29.25 18.21 -20.54
CA ASN A 360 -28.39 19.27 -20.02
C ASN A 360 -26.90 18.88 -19.97
N LYS A 361 -26.51 17.74 -20.57
CA LYS A 361 -25.11 17.26 -20.63
C LYS A 361 -24.49 17.09 -19.24
N THR A 362 -25.28 16.58 -18.30
CA THR A 362 -24.87 16.43 -16.90
C THR A 362 -25.11 15.00 -16.40
N TRP A 363 -24.19 14.53 -15.55
CA TRP A 363 -24.31 13.23 -14.91
C TRP A 363 -25.51 13.13 -13.97
N ARG A 364 -26.02 14.27 -13.46
CA ARG A 364 -27.17 14.32 -12.54
C ARG A 364 -28.47 13.81 -13.16
N GLU A 365 -28.54 13.80 -14.50
CA GLU A 365 -29.68 13.30 -15.27
C GLU A 365 -29.60 11.80 -15.58
N LEU A 366 -28.45 11.16 -15.33
CA LEU A 366 -28.32 9.71 -15.44
C LEU A 366 -28.96 9.01 -14.22
N PRO A 367 -29.56 7.82 -14.38
CA PRO A 367 -30.19 7.11 -13.28
C PRO A 367 -29.16 6.63 -12.24
N PRO A 368 -29.45 6.73 -10.94
CA PRO A 368 -28.57 6.21 -9.89
C PRO A 368 -28.55 4.67 -9.88
N SER A 369 -27.43 4.10 -9.41
CA SER A 369 -27.29 2.65 -9.23
C SER A 369 -26.55 2.35 -7.93
N THR A 370 -27.26 1.79 -6.94
CA THR A 370 -26.69 1.42 -5.64
C THR A 370 -25.64 0.32 -5.78
N GLU A 371 -25.86 -0.64 -6.68
CA GLU A 371 -24.90 -1.72 -6.96
C GLU A 371 -23.59 -1.17 -7.54
N VAL A 372 -23.66 -0.36 -8.60
CA VAL A 372 -22.47 0.21 -9.21
C VAL A 372 -21.79 1.22 -8.28
N SER A 373 -22.56 1.95 -7.47
CA SER A 373 -22.01 2.83 -6.43
C SER A 373 -21.17 2.07 -5.40
N ALA A 374 -21.60 0.88 -4.99
CA ALA A 374 -20.80 0.03 -4.10
C ALA A 374 -19.50 -0.47 -4.77
N ILE A 375 -19.54 -0.79 -6.06
CA ILE A 375 -18.36 -1.20 -6.84
C ILE A 375 -17.38 -0.02 -6.99
N VAL A 376 -17.89 1.18 -7.30
CA VAL A 376 -17.09 2.41 -7.36
C VAL A 376 -16.44 2.68 -6.00
N ASP A 377 -17.19 2.67 -4.90
CA ASP A 377 -16.64 2.88 -3.55
C ASP A 377 -15.56 1.84 -3.21
N ALA A 378 -15.78 0.57 -3.55
CA ALA A 378 -14.79 -0.50 -3.35
C ALA A 378 -13.51 -0.27 -4.17
N HIS A 379 -13.63 0.10 -5.45
CA HIS A 379 -12.46 0.43 -6.29
C HIS A 379 -11.72 1.66 -5.77
N LEU A 380 -12.44 2.71 -5.36
CA LEU A 380 -11.84 3.91 -4.77
C LEU A 380 -11.08 3.60 -3.48
N ARG A 381 -11.63 2.74 -2.60
CA ARG A 381 -10.94 2.27 -1.39
C ARG A 381 -9.69 1.46 -1.73
N ARG A 382 -9.77 0.62 -2.76
CA ARG A 382 -8.63 -0.13 -3.30
C ARG A 382 -7.53 0.83 -3.77
N ARG A 383 -7.88 1.83 -4.58
CA ARG A 383 -6.93 2.85 -5.05
C ARG A 383 -6.35 3.64 -3.88
N ALA A 384 -7.17 4.22 -3.00
CA ALA A 384 -6.67 4.97 -1.84
C ALA A 384 -5.86 4.11 -0.83
N SER A 385 -5.87 2.78 -0.96
CA SER A 385 -5.02 1.85 -0.19
C SER A 385 -3.83 1.30 -1.00
N GLY A 386 -3.51 1.86 -2.16
CA GLY A 386 -2.35 1.46 -2.96
C GLY A 386 -2.58 0.39 -4.01
N GLY A 387 -3.83 0.11 -4.40
CA GLY A 387 -4.08 -0.70 -5.59
C GLY A 387 -3.75 0.07 -6.86
N SER A 388 -2.96 -0.51 -7.77
CA SER A 388 -2.60 0.10 -9.05
C SER A 388 -3.78 0.25 -10.03
N SER A 389 -3.62 1.14 -11.02
CA SER A 389 -4.61 1.38 -12.07
C SER A 389 -4.82 0.11 -12.90
N LEU A 390 -6.06 -0.18 -13.28
CA LEU A 390 -6.35 -1.30 -14.17
C LEU A 390 -5.88 -1.04 -15.60
N ILE A 391 -5.83 0.23 -16.00
CA ILE A 391 -5.60 0.65 -17.39
C ILE A 391 -4.25 1.33 -17.59
N LEU A 392 -3.39 1.24 -16.59
CA LEU A 392 -2.19 2.06 -16.47
C LEU A 392 -2.56 3.56 -16.54
N GLY A 393 -1.77 4.36 -17.26
CA GLY A 393 -2.02 5.79 -17.49
C GLY A 393 -2.95 6.11 -18.65
N ALA A 394 -3.66 5.12 -19.22
CA ALA A 394 -4.49 5.34 -20.40
C ALA A 394 -5.62 6.36 -20.13
N MET A 395 -5.80 7.30 -21.06
CA MET A 395 -6.84 8.34 -20.99
C MET A 395 -7.95 8.15 -22.02
N HIS A 396 -7.78 7.20 -22.94
CA HIS A 396 -8.70 6.98 -24.04
C HIS A 396 -9.18 5.54 -24.02
N PHE A 397 -10.46 5.36 -24.35
CA PHE A 397 -11.03 4.06 -24.63
C PHE A 397 -12.08 4.17 -25.73
N PHE A 398 -12.34 3.06 -26.41
CA PHE A 398 -13.40 3.00 -27.39
C PHE A 398 -13.91 1.56 -27.58
N ASN A 399 -15.06 1.45 -28.22
CA ASN A 399 -15.64 0.18 -28.65
C ASN A 399 -15.53 0.08 -30.18
N PRO A 400 -14.69 -0.81 -30.75
CA PRO A 400 -14.48 -0.91 -32.19
C PRO A 400 -15.73 -1.35 -32.98
N HIS A 401 -16.76 -1.87 -32.30
CA HIS A 401 -18.03 -2.23 -32.92
C HIS A 401 -19.01 -1.05 -33.04
N SER A 402 -18.80 0.00 -32.24
CA SER A 402 -19.74 1.13 -32.12
C SER A 402 -19.13 2.47 -32.52
N SER A 403 -17.80 2.59 -32.48
CA SER A 403 -17.08 3.80 -32.88
C SER A 403 -15.75 3.48 -33.55
N SER A 404 -15.27 4.40 -34.37
CA SER A 404 -14.00 4.28 -35.09
C SER A 404 -13.25 5.62 -35.06
N PRO A 405 -12.80 6.08 -33.87
CA PRO A 405 -11.98 7.28 -33.80
C PRO A 405 -10.69 7.08 -34.60
N SER A 406 -10.10 8.16 -35.11
CA SER A 406 -8.89 8.07 -35.95
C SER A 406 -7.70 7.40 -35.24
N TRP A 407 -7.66 7.47 -33.92
CA TRP A 407 -6.67 6.81 -33.07
C TRP A 407 -7.07 5.39 -32.63
N GLY A 408 -8.32 4.96 -32.88
CA GLY A 408 -8.88 3.71 -32.37
C GLY A 408 -8.12 2.48 -32.85
N GLN A 409 -7.72 2.44 -34.12
CA GLN A 409 -6.97 1.30 -34.68
C GLN A 409 -5.67 1.01 -33.90
N GLN A 410 -5.01 2.05 -33.38
CA GLN A 410 -3.77 1.91 -32.62
C GLN A 410 -4.04 1.38 -31.21
N VAL A 411 -5.05 1.94 -30.54
CA VAL A 411 -5.48 1.48 -29.21
C VAL A 411 -5.98 0.04 -29.27
N GLN A 412 -6.67 -0.37 -30.33
CA GLN A 412 -7.08 -1.76 -30.51
C GLN A 412 -5.92 -2.72 -30.78
N ALA A 413 -4.88 -2.25 -31.50
CA ALA A 413 -3.68 -3.06 -31.76
C ALA A 413 -2.81 -3.22 -30.50
N HIS A 414 -2.80 -2.22 -29.61
CA HIS A 414 -1.96 -2.16 -28.42
C HIS A 414 -2.73 -1.64 -27.19
N PRO A 415 -3.78 -2.35 -26.74
CA PRO A 415 -4.53 -1.92 -25.56
C PRO A 415 -3.67 -2.09 -24.31
N THR A 416 -3.79 -1.14 -23.37
CA THR A 416 -3.29 -1.34 -22.00
C THR A 416 -4.23 -2.24 -21.22
N PHE A 417 -5.53 -2.21 -21.55
CA PHE A 417 -6.56 -3.01 -20.92
C PHE A 417 -7.76 -3.22 -21.85
N VAL A 418 -8.42 -4.37 -21.74
CA VAL A 418 -9.65 -4.69 -22.47
C VAL A 418 -10.73 -5.03 -21.46
N ALA A 419 -11.74 -4.18 -21.33
CA ALA A 419 -12.88 -4.38 -20.44
C ALA A 419 -14.06 -4.97 -21.21
N GLY A 420 -14.85 -5.86 -20.59
CA GLY A 420 -16.00 -6.51 -21.22
C GLY A 420 -15.63 -7.80 -21.96
N ASN A 421 -16.28 -8.07 -23.09
CA ASN A 421 -16.03 -9.26 -23.89
C ASN A 421 -15.65 -8.90 -25.35
N PRO A 422 -14.38 -9.10 -25.77
CA PRO A 422 -13.87 -8.71 -27.09
C PRO A 422 -14.50 -9.47 -28.27
N GLU A 423 -15.24 -10.55 -28.02
CA GLU A 423 -15.98 -11.28 -29.05
C GLU A 423 -17.38 -10.69 -29.30
N THR A 424 -17.76 -9.62 -28.59
CA THR A 424 -19.11 -9.04 -28.62
C THR A 424 -19.08 -7.53 -28.80
N ASN A 425 -20.25 -6.93 -29.03
CA ASN A 425 -20.39 -5.47 -29.11
C ASN A 425 -20.30 -4.77 -27.72
N PHE A 426 -19.92 -5.48 -26.67
CA PHE A 426 -19.84 -4.97 -25.30
C PHE A 426 -18.40 -5.07 -24.78
N VAL A 427 -17.53 -4.26 -25.38
CA VAL A 427 -16.10 -4.22 -25.09
C VAL A 427 -15.57 -2.79 -25.15
N HIS A 428 -14.67 -2.45 -24.23
CA HIS A 428 -13.85 -1.23 -24.28
C HIS A 428 -12.37 -1.60 -24.39
N TYR A 429 -11.70 -1.06 -25.39
CA TYR A 429 -10.24 -1.10 -25.51
C TYR A 429 -9.70 0.21 -24.95
N HIS A 430 -8.96 0.14 -23.84
CA HIS A 430 -8.28 1.28 -23.22
C HIS A 430 -6.83 1.33 -23.70
N GLY A 431 -6.30 2.53 -23.93
CA GLY A 431 -4.89 2.67 -24.30
C GLY A 431 -4.46 4.08 -24.63
N PHE A 432 -3.31 4.15 -25.30
CA PHE A 432 -2.59 5.37 -25.60
C PHE A 432 -2.63 5.69 -27.10
N PRO A 433 -3.29 6.78 -27.54
CA PRO A 433 -3.27 7.18 -28.94
C PRO A 433 -1.92 7.83 -29.30
N THR A 434 -1.32 7.52 -30.45
CA THR A 434 -0.12 8.27 -30.88
C THR A 434 -0.52 9.67 -31.36
N LYS A 435 0.10 10.72 -30.80
CA LYS A 435 -0.16 12.12 -31.18
C LYS A 435 1.02 12.62 -32.01
N GLY A 436 0.78 12.97 -33.28
CA GLY A 436 1.77 13.65 -34.13
C GLY A 436 3.07 12.88 -34.41
N GLY A 437 3.07 11.55 -34.33
CA GLY A 437 4.26 10.71 -34.57
C GLY A 437 5.14 10.46 -33.33
N GLY A 438 4.74 10.94 -32.15
CA GLY A 438 5.37 10.60 -30.87
C GLY A 438 4.58 9.55 -30.08
N SER A 439 5.25 8.87 -29.15
CA SER A 439 4.60 8.06 -28.11
C SER A 439 3.82 8.96 -27.17
N TYR A 440 2.59 8.56 -26.83
CA TYR A 440 1.81 9.26 -25.83
C TYR A 440 2.48 9.14 -24.47
N LYS A 441 2.52 10.23 -23.71
CA LYS A 441 3.11 10.26 -22.38
C LYS A 441 2.00 9.97 -21.35
N PRO A 442 2.20 9.06 -20.39
CA PRO A 442 1.28 8.93 -19.26
C PRO A 442 1.16 10.27 -18.50
N PRO A 443 0.06 10.51 -17.78
CA PRO A 443 -0.15 11.75 -17.02
C PRO A 443 0.94 11.99 -15.96
N GLY A 444 0.88 13.14 -15.28
CA GLY A 444 1.76 13.40 -14.13
C GLY A 444 1.47 12.46 -12.95
N PRO A 445 2.37 12.39 -11.95
CA PRO A 445 2.05 11.69 -10.70
C PRO A 445 0.87 12.35 -10.00
N TYR A 446 0.15 11.60 -9.18
CA TYR A 446 -1.03 12.10 -8.47
C TYR A 446 -1.27 11.38 -7.15
N ILE A 447 -2.13 11.92 -6.31
CA ILE A 447 -2.58 11.27 -5.07
C ILE A 447 -4.09 11.09 -5.15
N ILE A 448 -4.58 9.91 -4.79
CA ILE A 448 -6.01 9.70 -4.56
C ILE A 448 -6.27 9.68 -3.06
N PHE A 449 -7.14 10.56 -2.58
CA PHE A 449 -7.71 10.50 -1.25
C PHE A 449 -9.16 10.04 -1.30
N HIS A 450 -9.46 8.96 -0.57
CA HIS A 450 -10.82 8.46 -0.41
C HIS A 450 -10.97 7.78 0.96
N ALA A 451 -12.13 8.00 1.59
CA ALA A 451 -12.48 7.39 2.89
C ALA A 451 -11.38 7.50 3.96
N GLY A 452 -10.70 8.66 4.01
CA GLY A 452 -9.69 8.93 5.03
C GLY A 452 -8.31 8.32 4.77
N LYS A 453 -8.14 7.58 3.67
CA LYS A 453 -6.85 7.09 3.20
C LYS A 453 -6.40 7.90 1.99
N GLY A 454 -5.09 8.00 1.81
CA GLY A 454 -4.50 8.56 0.62
C GLY A 454 -3.40 7.66 0.08
N HIS A 455 -3.23 7.64 -1.23
CA HIS A 455 -2.10 6.95 -1.85
C HIS A 455 -1.60 7.75 -3.06
N ALA A 456 -0.29 7.91 -3.15
CA ALA A 456 0.42 8.53 -4.26
C ALA A 456 0.65 7.50 -5.38
N PHE A 457 0.56 7.97 -6.61
CA PHE A 457 0.67 7.21 -7.85
C PHE A 457 1.60 7.94 -8.80
N ASP A 458 2.29 7.19 -9.65
CA ASP A 458 2.95 7.77 -10.80
C ASP A 458 1.96 7.99 -11.96
N GLY A 459 2.47 8.46 -13.09
CA GLY A 459 1.67 8.70 -14.28
C GLY A 459 1.00 7.46 -14.86
N ASP A 460 1.56 6.27 -14.66
CA ASP A 460 0.93 5.04 -15.13
C ASP A 460 -0.06 4.47 -14.10
N GLY A 461 -0.27 5.17 -12.98
CA GLY A 461 -1.17 4.76 -11.94
C GLY A 461 -0.65 3.59 -11.09
N SER A 462 0.65 3.27 -11.18
CA SER A 462 1.32 2.39 -10.25
C SER A 462 1.42 3.06 -8.89
N ALA A 463 1.10 2.28 -7.86
CA ALA A 463 1.19 2.70 -6.48
C ALA A 463 2.63 3.08 -6.12
N LEU A 464 2.81 4.29 -5.58
CA LEU A 464 4.09 4.79 -5.10
C LEU A 464 4.19 4.70 -3.58
N ALA A 465 3.23 5.31 -2.89
CA ALA A 465 3.37 5.64 -1.48
C ALA A 465 2.03 5.82 -0.79
N ALA A 466 1.85 5.26 0.41
CA ALA A 466 0.71 5.65 1.22
C ALA A 466 0.91 7.08 1.70
N VAL A 467 -0.17 7.82 1.66
CA VAL A 467 -0.23 9.14 2.25
C VAL A 467 -0.87 8.97 3.60
N ALA A 468 -0.03 8.78 4.62
CA ALA A 468 -0.49 8.77 5.98
C ALA A 468 -1.11 10.13 6.30
N VAL A 469 -2.33 10.13 6.83
CA VAL A 469 -2.76 11.24 7.68
C VAL A 469 -1.81 11.21 8.87
N PRO A 470 -1.02 12.25 9.15
CA PRO A 470 0.06 12.16 10.11
C PRO A 470 -0.49 11.73 11.47
N THR A 471 -0.04 10.57 11.94
CA THR A 471 -0.47 9.98 13.22
C THR A 471 0.42 10.46 14.36
N ASN A 472 1.70 10.71 14.06
CA ASN A 472 2.64 11.30 15.01
C ASN A 472 2.32 12.78 15.27
N ASP A 473 2.41 13.15 16.54
CA ASP A 473 1.97 14.46 17.00
C ASP A 473 2.89 15.60 16.54
N SER A 474 4.18 15.32 16.30
CA SER A 474 5.17 16.30 15.83
C SER A 474 4.92 16.77 14.39
N ASP A 475 4.53 15.86 13.51
CA ASP A 475 4.24 16.13 12.10
C ASP A 475 2.90 16.82 11.96
N VAL A 476 1.92 16.44 12.78
CA VAL A 476 0.67 17.18 12.92
C VAL A 476 0.96 18.62 13.35
N ILE A 477 1.80 18.86 14.37
CA ILE A 477 2.19 20.21 14.77
C ILE A 477 2.89 20.95 13.62
N LYS A 478 3.79 20.28 12.89
CA LYS A 478 4.51 20.88 11.76
C LYS A 478 3.53 21.35 10.68
N LEU A 479 2.62 20.49 10.24
CA LEU A 479 1.62 20.83 9.23
C LEU A 479 0.61 21.87 9.73
N LEU A 480 0.21 21.82 11.00
CA LEU A 480 -0.62 22.87 11.60
C LEU A 480 0.08 24.23 11.53
N ARG A 481 1.40 24.31 11.74
CA ARG A 481 2.15 25.56 11.57
C ARG A 481 2.13 26.05 10.12
N GLU A 482 2.25 25.15 9.16
CA GLU A 482 2.18 25.46 7.73
C GLU A 482 0.78 25.98 7.36
N TYR A 483 -0.28 25.34 7.84
CA TYR A 483 -1.68 25.76 7.59
C TYR A 483 -2.01 27.10 8.25
N ILE A 484 -1.46 27.36 9.44
CA ILE A 484 -1.55 28.68 10.08
C ILE A 484 -0.81 29.73 9.26
N ALA A 485 0.41 29.43 8.78
CA ALA A 485 1.20 30.35 7.97
C ALA A 485 0.53 30.64 6.61
N ALA A 486 -0.12 29.64 6.01
CA ALA A 486 -0.90 29.75 4.79
C ALA A 486 -2.31 30.35 5.00
N ASN A 487 -2.65 30.74 6.23
CA ASN A 487 -3.93 31.35 6.58
C ASN A 487 -5.16 30.45 6.35
N LYS A 488 -4.95 29.12 6.30
CA LYS A 488 -5.98 28.06 6.29
C LYS A 488 -6.60 27.85 7.68
N ILE A 489 -5.86 28.18 8.73
CA ILE A 489 -6.35 28.19 10.11
C ILE A 489 -6.19 29.60 10.67
N ARG A 490 -7.31 30.20 11.10
CA ARG A 490 -7.38 31.50 11.75
C ARG A 490 -7.85 31.35 13.18
N PHE A 491 -7.62 32.40 13.97
CA PHE A 491 -7.99 32.43 15.38
C PHE A 491 -8.75 33.72 15.68
N GLN A 492 -9.82 33.63 16.46
CA GLN A 492 -10.45 34.79 17.08
C GLN A 492 -9.58 35.30 18.24
N PRO A 493 -9.71 36.58 18.66
CA PRO A 493 -9.03 37.08 19.84
C PRO A 493 -9.40 36.28 21.09
N PRO A 494 -8.44 35.93 21.98
CA PRO A 494 -7.00 36.22 21.91
C PRO A 494 -6.22 35.20 21.05
N LYS A 495 -5.72 35.64 19.88
CA LYS A 495 -5.13 34.79 18.84
C LYS A 495 -3.96 33.94 19.31
N ASP A 496 -2.99 34.56 20.00
CA ASP A 496 -1.76 33.89 20.43
C ASP A 496 -2.04 32.79 21.47
N LYS A 497 -3.06 32.99 22.31
CA LYS A 497 -3.48 31.99 23.28
C LYS A 497 -4.05 30.77 22.58
N LEU A 498 -5.01 30.95 21.67
CA LEU A 498 -5.62 29.83 20.94
C LEU A 498 -4.59 29.10 20.05
N ARG A 499 -3.70 29.85 19.40
CA ARG A 499 -2.57 29.29 18.65
C ARG A 499 -1.66 28.44 19.54
N GLY A 500 -1.31 28.93 20.72
CA GLY A 500 -0.47 28.20 21.67
C GLY A 500 -1.16 26.94 22.23
N MET A 501 -2.46 26.99 22.46
CA MET A 501 -3.27 25.84 22.85
C MET A 501 -3.29 24.78 21.75
N LEU A 502 -3.54 25.17 20.50
CA LEU A 502 -3.56 24.26 19.36
C LEU A 502 -2.18 23.62 19.12
N LEU A 503 -1.09 24.38 19.22
CA LEU A 503 0.26 23.89 18.89
C LEU A 503 0.99 23.22 20.06
N GLY A 504 0.35 23.08 21.23
CA GLY A 504 0.95 22.46 22.39
C GLY A 504 2.00 23.33 23.11
N THR A 505 2.05 24.64 22.85
CA THR A 505 3.06 25.56 23.40
C THR A 505 2.54 26.48 24.52
N GLY A 506 1.22 26.47 24.77
CA GLY A 506 0.57 27.28 25.81
C GLY A 506 -0.13 26.44 26.89
N PRO A 507 -0.65 27.07 27.96
CA PRO A 507 -1.43 26.37 28.98
C PRO A 507 -2.79 25.89 28.43
N GLY A 508 -3.19 24.67 28.79
CA GLY A 508 -4.43 24.06 28.30
C GLY A 508 -4.33 23.68 26.83
N THR A 509 -3.53 22.65 26.52
CA THR A 509 -3.21 22.26 25.16
C THR A 509 -4.28 21.34 24.56
N ALA A 510 -4.46 21.44 23.24
CA ALA A 510 -5.23 20.47 22.48
C ALA A 510 -4.57 19.09 22.57
N THR A 511 -5.37 18.05 22.76
CA THR A 511 -4.91 16.66 22.67
C THR A 511 -4.39 16.35 21.25
N PRO A 512 -3.53 15.33 21.08
CA PRO A 512 -3.11 14.88 19.76
C PRO A 512 -4.28 14.55 18.83
N SER A 513 -5.32 13.87 19.34
CA SER A 513 -6.53 13.55 18.58
C SER A 513 -7.23 14.82 18.08
N LEU A 514 -7.40 15.83 18.95
CA LEU A 514 -8.04 17.07 18.55
C LEU A 514 -7.23 17.81 17.49
N ARG A 515 -5.89 17.83 17.61
CA ARG A 515 -5.01 18.44 16.61
C ARG A 515 -5.10 17.77 15.25
N ARG A 516 -5.17 16.43 15.21
CA ARG A 516 -5.40 15.67 13.96
C ARG A 516 -6.74 16.05 13.33
N LEU A 517 -7.81 16.13 14.13
CA LEU A 517 -9.10 16.60 13.63
C LEU A 517 -8.99 18.02 13.07
N VAL A 518 -8.42 18.96 13.81
CA VAL A 518 -8.27 20.36 13.35
C VAL A 518 -7.47 20.45 12.04
N LEU A 519 -6.40 19.66 11.91
CA LEU A 519 -5.62 19.57 10.68
C LEU A 519 -6.50 19.07 9.52
N HIS A 520 -7.30 18.03 9.74
CA HIS A 520 -8.25 17.52 8.75
C HIS A 520 -9.31 18.56 8.38
N LEU A 521 -9.97 19.19 9.35
CA LEU A 521 -10.99 20.23 9.13
C LEU A 521 -10.44 21.37 8.24
N ALA A 522 -9.22 21.80 8.50
CA ALA A 522 -8.55 22.84 7.72
C ALA A 522 -8.14 22.37 6.31
N GLY A 523 -7.86 21.07 6.13
CA GLY A 523 -7.53 20.48 4.83
C GLY A 523 -8.76 20.23 3.95
N VAL A 524 -9.94 20.01 4.53
CA VAL A 524 -11.18 19.73 3.77
C VAL A 524 -11.98 20.98 3.39
N VAL A 525 -11.75 22.10 4.08
CA VAL A 525 -12.40 23.38 3.76
C VAL A 525 -11.64 24.08 2.63
N ASP A 526 -12.37 24.54 1.62
CA ASP A 526 -11.78 25.22 0.46
C ASP A 526 -11.15 26.56 0.86
N THR A 527 -11.76 27.24 1.83
CA THR A 527 -11.31 28.54 2.37
C THR A 527 -10.40 28.36 3.59
N PHE A 528 -10.90 28.63 4.79
CA PHE A 528 -10.18 28.56 6.05
C PHE A 528 -11.16 28.23 7.18
N ILE A 529 -10.67 27.58 8.24
CA ILE A 529 -11.41 27.49 9.52
C ILE A 529 -10.99 28.65 10.43
N GLU A 530 -11.93 29.17 11.23
CA GLU A 530 -11.63 30.17 12.25
C GLU A 530 -11.95 29.60 13.65
N ILE A 531 -10.91 29.32 14.43
CA ILE A 531 -11.04 28.76 15.77
C ILE A 531 -11.41 29.87 16.75
N SER A 532 -12.52 29.69 17.47
CA SER A 532 -13.01 30.62 18.49
C SER A 532 -12.75 30.11 19.93
N SER A 533 -12.57 28.81 20.12
CA SER A 533 -12.30 28.20 21.43
C SER A 533 -11.61 26.83 21.30
N ILE A 534 -10.78 26.45 22.28
CA ILE A 534 -10.15 25.11 22.40
C ILE A 534 -10.21 24.64 23.84
N VAL A 535 -9.52 25.32 24.78
CA VAL A 535 -9.54 24.94 26.19
C VAL A 535 -10.23 25.98 27.07
N ARG A 536 -11.24 25.53 27.81
CA ARG A 536 -12.05 26.34 28.75
C ARG A 536 -12.02 25.71 30.15
N PRO A 537 -11.27 26.29 31.11
CA PRO A 537 -11.30 25.83 32.49
C PRO A 537 -12.72 25.96 33.08
N GLY A 538 -13.19 24.97 33.85
CA GLY A 538 -14.38 25.10 34.70
C GLY A 538 -15.76 24.95 34.03
N GLY A 539 -15.85 24.62 32.73
CA GLY A 539 -17.13 24.52 31.99
C GLY A 539 -17.85 23.16 31.92
N GLY A 540 -17.33 22.07 32.49
CA GLY A 540 -17.96 20.75 32.49
C GLY A 540 -18.06 20.05 31.12
N SER A 541 -17.33 20.51 30.10
CA SER A 541 -17.33 19.96 28.73
C SER A 541 -15.94 19.46 28.32
N PHE A 542 -15.84 18.75 27.19
CA PHE A 542 -14.59 18.32 26.54
C PHE A 542 -13.57 19.45 26.28
N HIS A 543 -13.97 20.72 26.37
CA HIS A 543 -13.03 21.83 26.39
C HIS A 543 -12.10 21.82 27.61
N GLN A 544 -12.49 21.23 28.74
CA GLN A 544 -11.62 21.19 29.93
C GLN A 544 -10.39 20.30 29.73
N SER A 545 -10.53 19.25 28.91
CA SER A 545 -9.48 18.27 28.61
C SER A 545 -8.72 18.57 27.31
N GLY A 546 -9.02 19.68 26.61
CA GLY A 546 -8.44 19.95 25.30
C GLY A 546 -8.87 18.95 24.23
N GLN A 547 -10.06 18.40 24.39
CA GLN A 547 -10.68 17.45 23.48
C GLN A 547 -11.74 18.10 22.58
N ALA A 548 -12.05 19.39 22.76
CA ALA A 548 -13.00 20.09 21.91
C ALA A 548 -12.47 21.39 21.28
N VAL A 549 -13.06 21.76 20.15
CA VAL A 549 -12.79 22.98 19.40
C VAL A 549 -14.11 23.61 18.94
N ASP A 550 -14.22 24.93 19.08
CA ASP A 550 -15.30 25.71 18.49
C ASP A 550 -14.77 26.45 17.25
N ILE A 551 -15.52 26.38 16.15
CA ILE A 551 -15.21 27.07 14.88
C ILE A 551 -16.24 28.16 14.62
N GLY A 552 -15.81 29.43 14.69
CA GLY A 552 -16.65 30.63 14.74
C GLY A 552 -17.08 31.22 13.39
N ASN A 553 -17.17 30.41 12.33
CA ASN A 553 -17.52 30.88 10.99
C ASN A 553 -18.63 29.99 10.38
N GLU A 554 -19.89 30.40 10.53
CA GLU A 554 -21.06 29.63 10.05
C GLU A 554 -21.11 29.51 8.52
N ASP A 555 -20.49 30.45 7.81
CA ASP A 555 -20.48 30.50 6.35
C ASP A 555 -19.77 29.27 5.75
N ILE A 556 -18.82 28.68 6.48
CA ILE A 556 -18.16 27.44 6.06
C ILE A 556 -18.93 26.19 6.49
N ALA A 557 -19.94 26.30 7.36
CA ALA A 557 -20.65 25.13 7.88
C ALA A 557 -21.37 24.37 6.75
N SER A 558 -21.89 25.09 5.75
CA SER A 558 -22.57 24.51 4.59
C SER A 558 -21.66 23.66 3.72
N SER A 559 -20.38 24.01 3.60
CA SER A 559 -19.38 23.25 2.83
C SER A 559 -18.60 22.24 3.67
N LEU A 560 -18.42 22.51 4.97
CA LEU A 560 -17.65 21.68 5.90
C LEU A 560 -18.45 20.50 6.44
N LEU A 561 -19.66 20.73 6.97
CA LEU A 561 -20.42 19.71 7.70
C LEU A 561 -20.80 18.50 6.85
N PRO A 562 -21.21 18.64 5.57
CA PRO A 562 -21.46 17.47 4.72
C PRO A 562 -20.24 16.56 4.52
N LYS A 563 -19.02 17.10 4.64
CA LYS A 563 -17.77 16.35 4.47
C LYS A 563 -17.28 15.69 5.75
N VAL A 564 -17.69 16.20 6.92
CA VAL A 564 -17.15 15.80 8.23
C VAL A 564 -18.17 15.05 9.09
N ALA A 565 -19.44 15.45 9.05
CA ALA A 565 -20.53 14.83 9.82
C ALA A 565 -21.07 13.56 9.14
N ILE A 566 -20.17 12.69 8.71
CA ILE A 566 -20.44 11.36 8.16
C ILE A 566 -19.78 10.30 9.03
N GLN A 567 -20.44 9.15 9.20
CA GLN A 567 -20.02 8.15 10.19
C GLN A 567 -18.56 7.70 10.01
N SER A 568 -18.08 7.56 8.78
CA SER A 568 -16.68 7.15 8.53
C SER A 568 -15.65 8.14 9.05
N ILE A 569 -15.91 9.45 8.96
CA ILE A 569 -15.01 10.50 9.45
C ILE A 569 -15.12 10.61 10.97
N VAL A 570 -16.34 10.49 11.49
CA VAL A 570 -16.61 10.41 12.93
C VAL A 570 -15.85 9.25 13.56
N ASP A 571 -15.91 8.06 12.97
CA ASP A 571 -15.21 6.86 13.45
C ASP A 571 -13.68 6.99 13.31
N GLN A 572 -13.20 7.60 12.22
CA GLN A 572 -11.78 7.80 11.94
C GLN A 572 -11.13 8.74 12.97
N PHE A 573 -11.74 9.89 13.21
CA PHE A 573 -11.19 10.90 14.12
C PHE A 573 -11.67 10.75 15.56
N LYS A 574 -12.45 9.71 15.85
CA LYS A 574 -13.08 9.47 17.16
C LYS A 574 -13.86 10.71 17.63
N ILE A 575 -14.61 11.31 16.70
CA ILE A 575 -15.45 12.46 17.00
C ILE A 575 -16.57 11.97 17.90
N ASP A 576 -16.61 12.45 19.13
CA ASP A 576 -17.65 12.11 20.09
C ASP A 576 -18.87 12.99 19.89
N GLU A 577 -18.64 14.28 19.67
CA GLU A 577 -19.69 15.29 19.64
C GLU A 577 -19.53 16.23 18.43
N ILE A 578 -20.64 16.47 17.74
CA ILE A 578 -20.79 17.57 16.77
C ILE A 578 -22.08 18.31 17.15
N ILE A 579 -21.99 19.62 17.40
CA ILE A 579 -23.15 20.46 17.66
C ILE A 579 -23.13 21.68 16.75
N PHE A 580 -24.19 21.83 15.96
CA PHE A 580 -24.42 23.00 15.13
C PHE A 580 -25.91 23.23 14.90
N ASP A 581 -26.33 24.50 14.81
CA ASP A 581 -27.66 24.86 14.35
C ASP A 581 -27.75 24.79 12.82
N SER A 582 -28.08 23.62 12.29
CA SER A 582 -28.18 23.38 10.84
C SER A 582 -29.20 24.28 10.13
N ARG A 583 -30.16 24.90 10.85
CA ARG A 583 -31.13 25.84 10.25
C ARG A 583 -30.44 27.04 9.62
N LYS A 584 -29.26 27.41 10.14
CA LYS A 584 -28.47 28.55 9.66
C LYS A 584 -27.92 28.36 8.25
N ILE A 585 -27.82 27.12 7.80
CA ILE A 585 -27.42 26.77 6.43
C ILE A 585 -28.59 26.22 5.61
N GLY A 586 -29.82 26.51 6.02
CA GLY A 586 -31.03 26.09 5.30
C GLY A 586 -31.39 24.61 5.49
N GLU A 587 -30.82 23.95 6.50
CA GLU A 587 -30.98 22.51 6.73
C GLU A 587 -31.87 22.20 7.93
N LYS A 588 -32.39 20.96 7.98
CA LYS A 588 -33.20 20.51 9.13
C LYS A 588 -32.36 20.52 10.40
N THR A 589 -32.92 21.04 11.51
CA THR A 589 -32.27 21.00 12.84
C THR A 589 -31.76 19.60 13.16
N ASN A 590 -30.56 19.50 13.75
CA ASN A 590 -29.88 18.26 14.10
C ASN A 590 -29.43 17.38 12.93
N ARG A 591 -29.47 17.86 11.67
CA ARG A 591 -29.03 17.06 10.51
C ARG A 591 -27.58 16.56 10.64
N PHE A 592 -26.69 17.36 11.19
CA PHE A 592 -25.25 17.09 11.25
C PHE A 592 -24.73 16.77 12.66
N ASN A 593 -25.62 16.60 13.64
CA ASN A 593 -25.23 16.54 15.03
C ASN A 593 -24.94 15.11 15.49
N PHE A 594 -23.91 14.97 16.32
CA PHE A 594 -23.45 13.70 16.87
C PHE A 594 -23.28 13.81 18.39
N ASN A 595 -23.49 12.69 19.10
CA ASN A 595 -23.21 12.50 20.53
C ASN A 595 -22.77 11.05 20.76
N GLY A 596 -21.68 10.82 21.49
CA GLY A 596 -21.11 9.48 21.65
C GLY A 596 -20.73 8.84 20.31
N GLY A 597 -20.32 9.65 19.33
CA GLY A 597 -19.96 9.21 17.98
C GLY A 597 -21.13 8.73 17.12
N LYS A 598 -22.39 9.04 17.50
CA LYS A 598 -23.60 8.64 16.76
C LYS A 598 -24.48 9.84 16.43
N PRO A 599 -25.25 9.81 15.32
CA PRO A 599 -26.21 10.85 15.01
C PRO A 599 -27.16 11.09 16.19
N PHE A 600 -27.33 12.35 16.58
CA PHE A 600 -28.06 12.71 17.79
C PHE A 600 -28.93 13.96 17.59
N SER A 601 -30.09 13.97 18.23
CA SER A 601 -31.03 15.10 18.22
C SER A 601 -30.97 15.88 19.52
N TYR A 602 -30.15 16.93 19.56
CA TYR A 602 -30.09 17.85 20.69
C TYR A 602 -31.38 18.68 20.81
N ASP A 603 -31.69 19.10 22.04
CA ASP A 603 -32.80 19.99 22.30
C ASP A 603 -32.50 21.43 21.83
N GLU A 604 -33.56 22.23 21.75
CA GLU A 604 -33.49 23.62 21.27
C GLU A 604 -32.59 24.49 22.16
N ALA A 605 -32.46 24.19 23.46
CA ALA A 605 -31.61 24.96 24.36
C ALA A 605 -30.13 24.72 24.04
N THR A 606 -29.70 23.47 23.85
CA THR A 606 -28.34 23.11 23.44
C THR A 606 -28.01 23.66 22.06
N ILE A 607 -28.94 23.56 21.10
CA ILE A 607 -28.75 24.11 19.75
C ILE A 607 -28.53 25.62 19.80
N ASN A 608 -29.35 26.35 20.56
CA ASN A 608 -29.22 27.80 20.66
C ASN A 608 -27.93 28.24 21.37
N GLN A 609 -27.41 27.45 22.32
CA GLN A 609 -26.11 27.70 22.95
C GLN A 609 -24.93 27.60 21.97
N HIS A 610 -25.08 26.78 20.93
CA HIS A 610 -24.09 26.59 19.87
C HIS A 610 -24.52 27.29 18.58
N GLY A 611 -25.43 28.27 18.68
CA GLY A 611 -25.97 28.93 17.51
C GLY A 611 -24.91 29.69 16.72
N ASN A 612 -23.82 30.17 17.35
CA ASN A 612 -22.83 31.04 16.73
C ASN A 612 -21.50 30.37 16.30
N HIS A 613 -21.41 29.03 16.35
CA HIS A 613 -20.21 28.27 16.00
C HIS A 613 -20.54 26.80 15.72
N ILE A 614 -19.59 26.07 15.14
CA ILE A 614 -19.63 24.61 15.07
C ILE A 614 -18.79 24.07 16.22
N HIS A 615 -19.37 23.22 17.07
CA HIS A 615 -18.66 22.51 18.12
C HIS A 615 -18.24 21.14 17.64
N PHE A 616 -16.98 20.77 17.87
CA PHE A 616 -16.46 19.41 17.69
C PHE A 616 -15.78 18.95 18.98
N ALA A 617 -16.01 17.71 19.39
CA ALA A 617 -15.24 17.04 20.43
C ALA A 617 -14.74 15.65 19.97
N VAL A 618 -13.59 15.23 20.47
CA VAL A 618 -12.98 13.91 20.22
C VAL A 618 -12.67 13.18 21.52
N VAL A 619 -12.64 11.84 21.49
CA VAL A 619 -12.23 11.00 22.63
C VAL A 619 -10.83 10.44 22.50
#